data_AF-A6F5J8-F1
#
_entry.id   AF-A6F5J8-F1
#
_cell.length_a   1.000
_cell.length_b   1.000
_cell.length_c   1.000
_cell.angle_alpha   90.00
_cell.angle_beta   90.00
_cell.angle_gamma   90.00
#
_symmetry.space_group_name_H-M   'P 1'
#
loop_
_entity.id
_entity.type
_entity.pdbx_description
1 polymer ?
#
loop_
_entity_poly.entity_id
_entity_poly.type
_entity_poly.pdbx_seq_one_letter_code
_entity_poly.pdbx_strand_id
1 'polypeptide(L)' 'MRTLCIAGGRKDKVRPGDVLGALTGEAGLPGAVVGKIDLFDFQCFVAVEKASAATALKRLEQGRIKGRKMRVRYA' A
#
# COMPACT_ATOMS: atom_id res chain seq x y z
N MET A 1 8.77 8.83 -8.81
CA MET A 1 7.84 7.96 -8.05
C MET A 1 8.61 6.77 -7.48
N ARG A 2 8.09 6.13 -6.43
CA ARG A 2 8.59 4.88 -5.86
C ARG A 2 7.46 3.87 -5.84
N THR A 3 7.76 2.61 -6.05
CA THR A 3 6.77 1.54 -6.00
C THR A 3 6.92 0.81 -4.67
N LEU A 4 5.80 0.57 -4.01
CA LEU A 4 5.73 -0.23 -2.80
C LEU A 4 5.09 -1.57 -3.17
N CYS A 5 5.76 -2.66 -2.81
CA CYS A 5 5.20 -4.00 -2.88
C CYS A 5 4.67 -4.39 -1.51
N ILE A 6 3.40 -4.77 -1.47
CA ILE A 6 2.70 -5.26 -0.30
C ILE A 6 2.50 -6.76 -0.50
N ALA A 7 2.90 -7.56 0.48
CA ALA A 7 2.67 -9.01 0.52
C ALA A 7 1.20 -9.33 0.86
N GLY A 8 0.28 -8.84 0.04
CA GLY A 8 -1.16 -9.03 0.17
C GLY A 8 -1.82 -8.78 -1.17
N GLY A 9 -2.43 -9.83 -1.71
CA GLY A 9 -3.01 -9.82 -3.06
C GLY A 9 -4.48 -10.22 -3.09
N ARG A 10 -4.93 -10.58 -4.29
CA ARG A 10 -6.31 -11.03 -4.55
C ARG A 10 -6.71 -12.21 -3.65
N LYS A 11 -5.77 -13.13 -3.35
CA LYS A 11 -6.01 -14.31 -2.50
C LYS A 11 -6.26 -13.94 -1.03
N ASP A 12 -5.72 -12.82 -0.57
CA ASP A 12 -5.99 -12.21 0.74
C ASP A 12 -7.26 -11.34 0.74
N LYS A 13 -8.06 -11.43 -0.34
CA LYS A 13 -9.24 -10.58 -0.59
C LYS A 13 -8.89 -9.09 -0.53
N VAL A 14 -7.67 -8.71 -0.91
CA VAL A 14 -7.25 -7.31 -0.98
C VAL A 14 -7.77 -6.72 -2.28
N ARG A 15 -8.49 -5.61 -2.19
CA ARG A 15 -8.91 -4.82 -3.36
C ARG A 15 -8.02 -3.58 -3.49
N PRO A 16 -7.81 -3.04 -4.71
CA PRO A 16 -7.08 -1.80 -4.88
C PRO A 16 -7.69 -0.65 -4.07
N GLY A 17 -9.02 -0.62 -3.92
CA GLY A 17 -9.72 0.33 -3.04
C GLY A 17 -9.40 0.15 -1.55
N ASP A 18 -9.16 -1.09 -1.08
CA ASP A 18 -8.73 -1.34 0.31
C ASP A 18 -7.29 -0.88 0.54
N VAL A 19 -6.42 -1.07 -0.45
CA VAL A 19 -5.02 -0.61 -0.42
C VAL A 19 -4.97 0.91 -0.41
N LEU A 20 -5.76 1.54 -1.28
CA LEU A 20 -5.92 2.98 -1.30
C LEU A 20 -6.48 3.47 0.03
N GLY A 21 -7.52 2.84 0.58
CA GLY A 21 -8.08 3.18 1.90
C GLY A 21 -7.11 2.98 3.07
N ALA A 22 -6.25 1.97 3.05
CA ALA A 22 -5.21 1.79 4.06
C ALA A 22 -4.12 2.87 3.97
N LEU A 23 -3.77 3.28 2.75
CA LEU A 23 -2.82 4.37 2.49
C LEU A 23 -3.41 5.74 2.82
N THR A 24 -4.64 6.03 2.41
CA THR A 24 -5.27 7.34 2.60
C THR A 24 -5.87 7.49 4.00
N GLY A 25 -6.42 6.42 4.56
CA GLY A 25 -7.02 6.37 5.89
C GLY A 25 -5.98 6.27 7.02
N GLU A 26 -5.25 5.15 7.11
CA GLU A 26 -4.30 4.93 8.22
C GLU A 26 -3.01 5.75 8.08
N ALA A 27 -2.54 6.00 6.84
CA ALA A 27 -1.33 6.80 6.61
C ALA A 27 -1.61 8.29 6.34
N GLY A 28 -2.87 8.71 6.23
CA GLY A 28 -3.26 10.11 6.03
C GLY A 28 -2.71 10.70 4.73
N LEU A 29 -2.37 9.84 3.77
CA LEU A 29 -1.80 10.27 2.50
C LEU A 29 -2.91 10.80 1.59
N PRO A 30 -2.70 11.92 0.90
CA PRO A 30 -3.65 12.35 -0.12
C PRO A 30 -3.72 11.28 -1.22
N GLY A 31 -4.93 10.86 -1.61
CA GLY A 31 -5.09 9.89 -2.71
C GLY A 31 -4.42 10.33 -4.01
N ALA A 32 -4.17 11.63 -4.17
CA ALA A 32 -3.41 12.20 -5.28
C ALA A 32 -1.93 11.77 -5.35
N VAL A 33 -1.30 11.40 -4.22
CA VAL A 33 0.09 10.90 -4.22
C VAL A 33 0.18 9.42 -4.53
N VAL A 34 -0.97 8.72 -4.52
CA VAL A 34 -1.09 7.32 -4.91
C VAL A 34 -1.35 7.27 -6.40
N GLY A 35 -0.40 6.71 -7.14
CA GLY A 35 -0.50 6.47 -8.57
C GLY A 35 -1.16 5.13 -8.88
N LYS A 36 -0.60 4.44 -9.87
CA LYS A 36 -1.13 3.15 -10.34
C LYS A 36 -1.04 2.07 -9.25
N ILE A 37 -2.12 1.29 -9.13
CA ILE A 37 -2.22 0.14 -8.22
C ILE A 37 -2.36 -1.11 -9.07
N ASP A 38 -1.38 -2.00 -9.00
CA ASP A 38 -1.36 -3.28 -9.71
C ASP A 38 -1.51 -4.42 -8.69
N LEU A 39 -2.65 -5.11 -8.75
CA LEU A 39 -2.99 -6.19 -7.83
C LEU A 39 -2.68 -7.55 -8.49
N PHE A 40 -1.82 -8.34 -7.84
CA PHE A 40 -1.54 -9.73 -8.19
C PHE A 40 -2.19 -10.70 -7.19
N ASP A 41 -2.04 -12.01 -7.41
CA ASP A 41 -2.67 -13.03 -6.57
C ASP A 41 -2.15 -13.03 -5.12
N PHE A 42 -0.83 -12.88 -4.94
CA PHE A 42 -0.17 -12.91 -3.63
C PHE A 42 0.44 -11.57 -3.19
N GLN A 43 0.54 -10.61 -4.12
CA GLN A 43 1.20 -9.34 -3.88
C GLN A 43 0.44 -8.19 -4.55
N CYS A 44 0.66 -6.98 -4.07
CA CYS A 44 0.10 -5.77 -4.64
C CYS A 44 1.21 -4.75 -4.79
N PHE A 45 1.26 -4.07 -5.93
CA PHE A 45 2.19 -2.99 -6.19
C PHE A 45 1.42 -1.68 -6.23
N VAL A 46 1.94 -0.67 -5.55
CA VAL A 46 1.35 0.66 -5.56
C VAL A 46 2.45 1.68 -5.84
N ALA A 47 2.25 2.48 -6.88
CA ALA A 47 3.11 3.61 -7.16
C ALA A 47 2.74 4.76 -6.20
N VAL A 48 3.73 5.32 -5.53
CA VAL A 48 3.57 6.47 -4.63
C VAL A 48 4.63 7.52 -4.93
N GLU A 49 4.33 8.77 -4.61
CA GLU A 49 5.30 9.85 -4.73
C GLU A 49 6.50 9.65 -3.79
N LYS A 50 7.71 10.05 -4.23
CA LYS A 50 8.96 9.79 -3.48
C LYS A 50 8.98 10.49 -2.12
N ALA A 51 8.37 11.68 -2.02
CA ALA A 51 8.23 12.45 -0.79
C ALA A 51 7.35 11.73 0.25
N SER A 52 6.29 11.06 -0.22
CA SER A 52 5.34 10.33 0.63
C SER A 52 5.72 8.85 0.85
N ALA A 53 6.56 8.27 0.00
CA ALA A 53 6.89 6.84 0.03
C ALA A 53 7.53 6.39 1.35
N ALA A 54 8.39 7.21 1.96
CA ALA A 54 9.03 6.88 3.24
C ALA A 54 8.02 6.85 4.40
N THR A 55 7.11 7.81 4.43
CA THR A 55 6.03 7.89 5.41
C THR A 55 5.03 6.75 5.21
N ALA A 56 4.66 6.47 3.95
CA ALA A 56 3.79 5.36 3.57
C ALA A 56 4.37 4.01 4.02
N LEU A 57 5.65 3.75 3.74
CA LEU A 57 6.29 2.48 4.12
C LEU A 57 6.34 2.30 5.64
N LYS A 58 6.81 3.30 6.40
CA LYS A 58 6.82 3.22 7.87
C LYS A 58 5.42 2.99 8.45
N ARG A 59 4.43 3.71 7.93
CA ARG A 59 3.04 3.60 8.37
C ARG A 59 2.41 2.28 7.99
N LEU A 60 2.67 1.74 6.80
CA LEU A 60 2.17 0.44 6.38
C LEU A 60 2.86 -0.73 7.09
N GLU A 61 4.14 -0.62 7.42
CA GLU A 61 4.85 -1.61 8.25
C GLU A 61 4.33 -1.63 9.69
N GLN A 62 3.94 -0.47 10.23
CA GLN A 62 3.39 -0.35 11.59
C GLN A 62 1.87 -0.57 11.64
N GLY A 63 1.16 -0.22 10.57
CA GLY A 63 -0.28 -0.27 10.39
C GLY A 63 -0.79 -1.68 10.10
N ARG A 64 -2.12 -1.82 10.10
CA ARG A 64 -2.78 -3.10 9.87
C ARG A 64 -3.68 -2.99 8.66
N ILE A 65 -3.19 -3.45 7.51
CA ILE A 65 -4.03 -3.62 6.33
C ILE A 65 -5.02 -4.74 6.65
N LYS A 66 -6.31 -4.38 6.79
CA LYS A 66 -7.40 -5.32 7.04
C LYS A 66 -7.18 -6.17 8.31
N GLY A 67 -6.63 -5.55 9.36
CA GLY A 67 -6.39 -6.21 10.65
C GLY A 67 -5.17 -7.14 10.70
N ARG A 68 -4.40 -7.26 9.61
CA ARG A 68 -3.15 -8.04 9.56
C ARG A 68 -1.95 -7.16 9.28
N LYS A 69 -0.83 -7.47 9.92
CA LYS A 69 0.47 -6.89 9.53
C LYS A 69 0.91 -7.54 8.22
N MET A 70 0.89 -6.76 7.15
CA MET A 70 1.42 -7.18 5.85
C MET A 70 2.84 -6.64 5.70
N ARG A 71 3.74 -7.46 5.17
CA ARG A 71 5.10 -6.99 4.87
C ARG A 71 5.03 -6.07 3.67
N VAL A 72 5.58 -4.87 3.83
CA VAL A 72 5.72 -3.88 2.76
C VAL A 72 7.19 -3.70 2.47
N ARG A 73 7.54 -3.63 1.19
CA ARG A 73 8.92 -3.44 0.72
C ARG A 73 8.93 -2.42 -0.41
N TYR A 74 10.06 -1.76 -0.57
CA TYR A 74 10.31 -1.05 -1.83
C TYR A 74 10.50 -2.08 -2.94
N ALA A 75 9.84 -1.84 -4.07
CA ALA A 75 10.06 -2.55 -5.32
C ALA A 75 10.95 -1.72 -6.24
#